data_AF-X0H5B7-F1
#
_entry.id   AF-X0H5B7-F1
#
_cell.length_a   1.000
_cell.length_b   1.000
_cell.length_c   1.000
_cell.angle_alpha   90.00
_cell.angle_beta   90.00
_cell.angle_gamma   90.00
#
_symmetry.space_group_name_H-M   'P 1'
#
loop_
_entity.id
_entity.type
_entity.pdbx_description
1 polymer ?
#
loop_
_entity_poly.entity_id
_entity_poly.type
_entity_poly.pdbx_seq_one_letter_code
_entity_poly.pdbx_strand_id
1 'polypeptide(L)'
;MPIAVLATGHHYSHLHSHHKRASNNSSHDGSSLQAARKLLAAGQAAMAHINHAIIANPRPNRLEVLNSTELRKTRKAPPPLNYRNVTSKSLKARDSGNRTSKDLCYSMARTRTSIREPAQTGGWLLSPREALARLLRLDTKFGEILKILALKASNGASNNTAAINKAISIGGRCGRGKYTGSIIYPATIYFPPGTYKVSSSIIQYYNTEIISNISHLICSSIPLNLPTILAAPSFVGLGVITSNVKFSRYLNQNNFLRSVRNFIIDIRLTPANAQVCGIHWQVAQGTSLKNIHFYMTKFKDDPETTQQGIYIENGSGGFLSDLYFVGGKFGAYMGNQQFTASGLYFEEAETAIQIHWDWGWTMQNIVVDNCKTGLTIVGGAGGPMSTGQGIGSLHLTDLRFHYVNVAVSTSVMSDNSTALLLSNSGFYNVDTIVQDTFKNQVLIRGGKGTVNVNTWGFGRVTSANSTAAFYNSANLDSPVRNDSLVTGGRKQFFTRCRPKYDDLGFSQILDAKAYGAKGDSITDNTAVLNYLFSAAANMSVIVYVPFGVYIIMDTVEIPVGLRVIGQAWP
;
A
#
# COMPACT_ATOMS: atom_id res chain seq x y z
N MET A 1 5.37 50.81 -28.64
CA MET A 1 4.45 51.82 -29.21
C MET A 1 5.07 52.37 -30.48
N PRO A 2 4.30 52.73 -31.52
CA PRO A 2 2.83 52.90 -31.57
C PRO A 2 2.13 51.74 -32.34
N ILE A 3 0.98 51.22 -31.88
CA ILE A 3 -0.44 51.61 -32.09
C ILE A 3 -0.97 51.12 -33.47
N ALA A 4 -1.74 50.02 -33.56
CA ALA A 4 -3.22 49.85 -33.41
C ALA A 4 -4.01 50.40 -34.63
N VAL A 5 -5.15 49.91 -35.16
CA VAL A 5 -6.18 48.86 -34.96
C VAL A 5 -6.98 48.84 -36.29
N LEU A 6 -7.59 47.71 -36.72
CA LEU A 6 -9.03 47.65 -37.10
C LEU A 6 -9.47 46.26 -37.59
N ALA A 7 -10.65 45.90 -37.09
CA ALA A 7 -11.36 44.63 -37.22
C ALA A 7 -12.27 44.59 -38.45
N THR A 8 -12.73 43.38 -38.80
CA THR A 8 -14.09 42.98 -39.25
C THR A 8 -13.94 41.54 -39.81
N GLY A 9 -14.65 40.52 -39.33
CA GLY A 9 -16.08 40.27 -39.49
C GLY A 9 -16.23 38.90 -40.17
N HIS A 10 -16.36 37.81 -39.41
CA HIS A 10 -16.52 36.45 -39.97
C HIS A 10 -17.99 36.17 -40.31
N HIS A 11 -18.29 36.13 -41.60
CA HIS A 11 -19.50 35.51 -42.14
C HIS A 11 -19.37 33.98 -42.13
N TYR A 12 -20.36 33.32 -41.55
CA TYR A 12 -20.63 31.89 -41.73
C TYR A 12 -21.13 31.63 -43.16
N SER A 13 -20.49 30.71 -43.88
CA SER A 13 -21.10 30.02 -45.02
C SER A 13 -20.93 28.52 -44.84
N HIS A 14 -22.06 27.82 -44.76
CA HIS A 14 -22.16 26.38 -44.78
C HIS A 14 -21.90 25.89 -46.21
N LEU A 15 -20.94 24.98 -46.39
CA LEU A 15 -20.88 24.12 -47.58
C LEU A 15 -21.01 22.65 -47.14
N HIS A 16 -22.12 22.05 -47.53
CA HIS A 16 -22.31 20.60 -47.52
C HIS A 16 -21.42 19.96 -48.60
N SER A 17 -20.61 18.98 -48.22
CA SER A 17 -19.91 18.09 -49.15
C SER A 17 -20.37 16.66 -48.94
N HIS A 18 -20.84 16.07 -50.04
CA HIS A 18 -21.42 14.73 -50.12
C HIS A 18 -20.39 13.64 -49.77
N HIS A 19 -20.80 12.72 -48.90
CA HIS A 19 -20.05 11.50 -48.57
C HIS A 19 -19.94 10.58 -49.81
N LYS A 20 -18.74 10.48 -50.38
CA LYS A 20 -18.32 9.29 -51.14
C LYS A 20 -17.64 8.31 -50.17
N ARG A 21 -18.21 7.11 -50.11
CA ARG A 21 -17.74 5.96 -49.33
C ARG A 21 -16.49 5.40 -50.03
N ALA A 22 -15.30 5.77 -49.55
CA ALA A 22 -14.04 5.13 -49.94
C ALA A 22 -13.66 4.08 -48.90
N SER A 23 -13.52 2.84 -49.36
CA SER A 23 -12.97 1.72 -48.61
C SER A 23 -11.49 1.97 -48.33
N ASN A 24 -11.16 2.41 -47.11
CA ASN A 24 -9.77 2.44 -46.67
C ASN A 24 -9.38 1.08 -46.10
N ASN A 25 -8.76 0.25 -46.95
CA ASN A 25 -7.74 -0.69 -46.50
C ASN A 25 -6.57 0.13 -45.95
N SER A 26 -6.43 0.21 -44.63
CA SER A 26 -5.31 0.89 -44.00
C SER A 26 -4.05 0.03 -44.09
N SER A 27 -3.20 0.30 -45.07
CA SER A 27 -1.77 0.02 -44.97
C SER A 27 -1.23 0.86 -43.81
N HIS A 28 -0.86 0.23 -42.69
CA HIS A 28 -0.16 0.93 -41.61
C HIS A 28 1.25 1.30 -42.09
N ASP A 29 1.46 2.58 -42.34
CA ASP A 29 2.71 3.14 -42.83
C ASP A 29 3.84 2.96 -41.80
N GLY A 30 4.89 2.20 -42.16
CA GLY A 30 5.99 1.81 -41.27
C GLY A 30 6.78 2.99 -40.69
N SER A 31 6.69 4.15 -41.33
CA SER A 31 7.26 5.43 -40.87
C SER A 31 6.68 5.88 -39.53
N SER A 32 5.35 5.76 -39.36
CA SER A 32 4.61 6.19 -38.17
C SER A 32 4.92 5.32 -36.95
N LEU A 33 5.05 4.01 -37.15
CA LEU A 33 5.43 3.06 -36.11
C LEU A 33 6.87 3.29 -35.65
N GLN A 34 7.79 3.59 -36.58
CA GLN A 34 9.17 3.89 -36.25
C GLN A 34 9.29 5.21 -35.47
N ALA A 35 8.53 6.24 -35.85
CA ALA A 35 8.45 7.50 -35.10
C ALA A 35 7.93 7.28 -33.67
N ALA A 36 6.86 6.49 -33.50
CA ALA A 36 6.34 6.14 -32.18
C ALA A 36 7.36 5.38 -31.32
N ARG A 37 8.10 4.43 -31.90
CA ARG A 37 9.19 3.71 -31.22
C ARG A 37 10.30 4.64 -30.76
N LYS A 38 10.72 5.60 -31.60
CA LYS A 38 11.72 6.61 -31.24
C LYS A 38 11.27 7.49 -30.07
N LEU A 39 10.02 7.97 -30.10
CA LEU A 39 9.44 8.76 -29.02
C LEU A 39 9.38 7.99 -27.70
N LEU A 40 8.98 6.71 -27.75
CA LEU A 40 8.97 5.84 -26.58
C LEU A 40 10.37 5.64 -26.01
N ALA A 41 11.36 5.32 -26.85
CA ALA A 41 12.73 5.13 -26.42
C ALA A 41 13.30 6.40 -25.77
N ALA A 42 13.03 7.58 -26.34
CA ALA A 42 13.41 8.86 -25.75
C ALA A 42 12.74 9.09 -24.38
N GLY A 43 11.45 8.77 -24.26
CA GLY A 43 10.73 8.86 -22.99
C GLY A 43 11.27 7.92 -21.91
N GLN A 44 11.62 6.68 -22.27
CA GLN A 44 12.25 5.72 -21.37
C GLN A 44 13.64 6.17 -20.93
N ALA A 45 14.47 6.67 -21.85
CA ALA A 45 15.80 7.19 -21.54
C ALA A 45 15.72 8.40 -20.60
N ALA A 46 14.82 9.35 -20.87
CA ALA A 46 14.60 10.50 -19.99
C ALA A 46 14.14 10.09 -18.60
N MET A 47 13.21 9.12 -18.51
CA MET A 47 12.74 8.62 -17.22
C MET A 47 13.81 7.84 -16.47
N ALA A 48 14.59 7.00 -17.16
CA ALA A 48 15.73 6.32 -16.57
C ALA A 48 16.71 7.32 -15.95
N HIS A 49 17.07 8.38 -16.68
CA HIS A 49 17.93 9.46 -16.17
C HIS A 49 17.35 10.11 -14.91
N ILE A 50 16.04 10.41 -14.90
CA ILE A 50 15.36 10.95 -13.71
C ILE A 50 15.36 9.95 -12.55
N ASN A 51 15.09 8.68 -12.80
CA ASN A 51 15.09 7.65 -11.76
C ASN A 51 16.48 7.49 -11.14
N HIS A 52 17.54 7.41 -11.96
CA HIS A 52 18.93 7.42 -11.48
C HIS A 52 19.21 8.64 -10.60
N ALA A 53 18.77 9.83 -11.02
CA ALA A 53 18.94 11.04 -10.21
C ALA A 53 18.17 10.99 -8.88
N ILE A 54 16.94 10.46 -8.86
CA ILE A 54 16.13 10.29 -7.65
C ILE A 54 16.80 9.32 -6.66
N ILE A 55 17.32 8.21 -7.18
CA ILE A 55 17.83 7.11 -6.36
C ILE A 55 19.27 7.37 -5.89
N ALA A 56 20.06 8.11 -6.68
CA ALA A 56 21.35 8.64 -6.24
C ALA A 56 21.22 9.80 -5.25
N ASN A 57 20.06 10.47 -5.20
CA ASN A 57 19.80 11.63 -4.34
C ASN A 57 18.44 11.48 -3.63
N PRO A 58 18.25 10.45 -2.80
CA PRO A 58 17.03 10.31 -2.02
C PRO A 58 16.84 11.57 -1.18
N ARG A 59 15.63 12.15 -1.22
CA ARG A 59 15.31 13.34 -0.45
C ARG A 59 15.04 12.91 0.99
N PRO A 60 15.73 13.40 2.02
CA PRO A 60 15.35 13.13 3.40
C PRO A 60 14.04 13.86 3.77
N ASN A 61 13.49 13.56 4.95
CA ASN A 61 12.40 14.34 5.52
C ASN A 61 12.89 15.77 5.75
N ARG A 62 12.30 16.74 5.04
CA ARG A 62 12.50 18.14 5.36
C ARG A 62 11.57 18.52 6.52
N LEU A 63 12.13 19.14 7.57
CA LEU A 63 11.37 19.84 8.60
C LEU A 63 10.75 21.11 7.99
N GLU A 64 9.83 20.94 7.04
CA GLU A 64 8.96 22.03 6.64
C GLU A 64 7.87 22.14 7.70
N VAL A 65 8.19 22.81 8.81
CA VAL A 65 7.15 23.43 9.62
C VAL A 65 6.48 24.40 8.66
N LEU A 66 5.35 24.01 8.09
CA LEU A 66 4.46 24.96 7.44
C LEU A 66 4.09 25.95 8.54
N ASN A 67 4.82 27.07 8.59
CA ASN A 67 4.64 28.10 9.59
C ASN A 67 3.15 28.47 9.54
N SER A 68 2.40 28.03 10.55
CA SER A 68 0.95 28.22 10.61
C SER A 68 0.56 29.70 10.48
N THR A 69 1.52 30.59 10.75
CA THR A 69 1.46 32.03 10.57
C THR A 69 1.34 32.44 9.09
N GLU A 70 2.07 31.82 8.16
CA GLU A 70 2.00 32.10 6.71
C GLU A 70 0.68 31.59 6.08
N LEU A 71 0.18 30.43 6.52
CA LEU A 71 -1.13 29.91 6.11
C LEU A 71 -2.30 30.69 6.71
N ARG A 72 -2.13 31.33 7.89
CA ARG A 72 -3.13 32.23 8.47
C ARG A 72 -3.18 33.59 7.76
N LYS A 73 -2.06 34.11 7.26
CA LYS A 73 -2.03 35.40 6.53
C LYS A 73 -2.90 35.40 5.25
N THR A 74 -3.16 34.23 4.65
CA THR A 74 -3.97 34.09 3.43
C THR A 74 -5.45 33.80 3.69
N ARG A 75 -5.88 33.63 4.94
CA ARG A 75 -7.30 33.47 5.28
C ARG A 75 -7.83 34.76 5.89
N LYS A 76 -8.71 35.45 5.16
CA LYS A 76 -9.61 36.43 5.78
C LYS A 76 -10.35 35.71 6.91
N ALA A 77 -10.29 36.27 8.12
CA ALA A 77 -11.10 35.78 9.23
C ALA A 77 -12.58 35.75 8.78
N PRO A 78 -13.32 34.66 9.03
CA PRO A 78 -14.76 34.69 8.82
C PRO A 78 -15.33 35.86 9.65
N PRO A 79 -16.28 36.64 9.10
CA PRO A 79 -16.89 37.71 9.87
C PRO A 79 -17.48 37.12 11.16
N PRO A 80 -17.35 37.82 12.30
CA PRO A 80 -17.97 37.38 13.54
C PRO A 80 -19.46 37.21 13.30
N LEU A 81 -20.01 36.10 13.79
CA LEU A 81 -21.46 35.84 13.73
C LEU A 81 -22.16 36.96 14.50
N ASN A 82 -22.74 37.91 13.76
CA ASN A 82 -23.46 39.03 14.32
C ASN A 82 -24.89 38.58 14.66
N TYR A 83 -25.10 38.17 15.91
CA TYR A 83 -26.43 37.86 16.44
C TYR A 83 -27.24 39.10 16.84
N ARG A 84 -26.73 40.32 16.61
CA ARG A 84 -27.44 41.58 16.88
C ARG A 84 -28.04 42.14 15.60
N ASN A 85 -29.14 41.53 15.19
CA ASN A 85 -30.28 42.11 14.45
C ASN A 85 -31.11 41.02 13.74
N VAL A 86 -31.44 39.95 14.46
CA VAL A 86 -32.59 39.12 14.06
C VAL A 86 -33.83 39.84 14.58
N THR A 87 -34.39 40.73 13.76
CA THR A 87 -35.76 41.20 13.99
C THR A 87 -36.70 40.00 13.91
N SER A 88 -37.70 39.98 14.79
CA SER A 88 -38.63 38.91 15.11
C SER A 88 -39.58 38.47 13.98
N LYS A 89 -39.18 38.59 12.70
CA LYS A 89 -40.00 38.24 11.53
C LYS A 89 -39.60 36.96 10.78
N SER A 90 -38.50 36.28 11.13
CA SER A 90 -38.12 35.01 10.47
C SER A 90 -38.41 33.72 11.26
N LEU A 91 -39.09 33.80 12.41
CA LEU A 91 -39.51 32.65 13.21
C LEU A 91 -40.99 32.26 13.08
N LYS A 92 -41.72 32.82 12.10
CA LYS A 92 -43.09 32.39 11.77
C LYS A 92 -43.19 31.89 10.33
N ALA A 93 -42.57 30.75 10.05
CA ALA A 93 -42.84 29.96 8.85
C ALA A 93 -42.69 28.45 9.09
N ARG A 94 -42.85 27.98 10.34
CA ARG A 94 -42.82 26.54 10.66
C ARG A 94 -43.94 26.02 11.55
N ASP A 95 -44.88 26.88 11.93
CA ASP A 95 -46.09 26.45 12.64
C ASP A 95 -47.32 27.01 11.95
N SER A 96 -47.89 26.24 11.02
CA SER A 96 -49.33 26.19 10.72
C SER A 96 -49.58 25.24 9.53
N GLY A 97 -49.82 23.98 9.86
CA GLY A 97 -50.25 22.93 8.93
C GLY A 97 -51.09 21.90 9.67
N ASN A 98 -52.22 22.36 10.21
CA ASN A 98 -53.21 21.58 10.92
C ASN A 98 -53.88 20.55 9.98
N ARG A 99 -53.93 19.26 10.37
CA ARG A 99 -55.04 18.33 10.08
C ARG A 99 -54.90 17.00 10.84
N THR A 100 -55.58 16.97 11.99
CA THR A 100 -56.52 15.93 12.45
C THR A 100 -56.16 14.46 12.29
N SER A 101 -55.90 13.84 13.44
CA SER A 101 -56.11 12.44 13.81
C SER A 101 -57.42 11.86 13.26
N LYS A 102 -57.32 10.69 12.61
CA LYS A 102 -58.23 9.53 12.77
C LYS A 102 -57.66 8.28 12.07
N ASP A 103 -57.80 7.17 12.80
CA ASP A 103 -57.83 5.77 12.37
C ASP A 103 -56.53 4.97 12.25
N LEU A 104 -56.30 4.22 13.33
CA LEU A 104 -55.66 2.91 13.39
C LEU A 104 -56.25 1.94 12.34
N CYS A 105 -55.39 1.18 11.65
CA CYS A 105 -55.44 -0.30 11.63
C CYS A 105 -54.29 -0.89 10.80
N TYR A 106 -53.55 -1.82 11.40
CA TYR A 106 -52.62 -2.72 10.73
C TYR A 106 -53.39 -3.74 9.86
N SER A 107 -52.91 -4.02 8.65
CA SER A 107 -53.25 -5.25 7.94
C SER A 107 -52.01 -5.85 7.29
N MET A 108 -51.57 -7.00 7.82
CA MET A 108 -50.59 -7.89 7.19
C MET A 108 -51.18 -8.50 5.91
N ALA A 109 -50.50 -8.33 4.78
CA ALA A 109 -50.82 -9.05 3.57
C ALA A 109 -49.94 -10.31 3.45
N ARG A 110 -50.60 -11.46 3.65
CA ARG A 110 -50.14 -12.82 3.34
C ARG A 110 -49.63 -12.93 1.90
N THR A 111 -48.42 -13.45 1.70
CA THR A 111 -48.00 -13.97 0.41
C THR A 111 -48.25 -15.48 0.38
N ARG A 112 -49.13 -15.91 -0.54
CA ARG A 112 -49.47 -17.31 -0.81
C ARG A 112 -48.27 -18.07 -1.35
N THR A 113 -48.03 -19.24 -0.78
CA THR A 113 -47.29 -20.36 -1.37
C THR A 113 -48.01 -20.86 -2.62
N SER A 114 -47.28 -21.03 -3.72
CA SER A 114 -47.57 -22.13 -4.66
C SER A 114 -46.26 -22.84 -4.99
N ILE A 115 -46.27 -24.13 -4.70
CA ILE A 115 -45.22 -25.09 -5.00
C ILE A 115 -45.46 -25.56 -6.44
N ARG A 116 -44.44 -25.44 -7.29
CA ARG A 116 -44.24 -26.31 -8.45
C ARG A 116 -42.75 -26.57 -8.64
N GLU A 117 -42.37 -27.83 -8.54
CA GLU A 117 -41.13 -28.45 -9.00
C GLU A 117 -41.52 -29.66 -9.89
N PRO A 118 -40.62 -30.27 -10.69
CA PRO A 118 -39.37 -29.75 -11.25
C PRO A 118 -39.19 -30.10 -12.75
N ALA A 119 -38.27 -29.41 -13.43
CA ALA A 119 -37.55 -29.94 -14.59
C ALA A 119 -36.09 -29.43 -14.54
N GLN A 120 -35.17 -30.39 -14.61
CA GLN A 120 -33.71 -30.31 -14.41
C GLN A 120 -33.04 -29.46 -15.53
N THR A 121 -31.86 -28.83 -15.42
CA THR A 121 -30.54 -29.20 -14.86
C THR A 121 -29.64 -27.95 -14.77
N GLY A 122 -28.83 -27.77 -13.71
CA GLY A 122 -27.67 -26.85 -13.70
C GLY A 122 -27.42 -26.08 -12.39
N GLY A 123 -26.60 -26.63 -11.49
CA GLY A 123 -26.31 -26.20 -10.12
C GLY A 123 -26.09 -24.71 -9.82
N TRP A 124 -26.87 -24.21 -8.84
CA TRP A 124 -26.78 -22.90 -8.20
C TRP A 124 -25.91 -22.93 -6.91
N LEU A 125 -24.64 -23.29 -7.03
CA LEU A 125 -23.67 -23.05 -5.97
C LEU A 125 -22.66 -22.02 -6.47
N LEU A 126 -22.95 -20.74 -6.15
CA LEU A 126 -21.99 -19.66 -6.37
C LEU A 126 -20.71 -19.99 -5.62
N SER A 127 -19.58 -19.92 -6.32
CA SER A 127 -18.28 -20.16 -5.69
C SER A 127 -17.99 -19.06 -4.65
N PRO A 128 -17.21 -19.35 -3.58
CA PRO A 128 -16.73 -18.33 -2.63
C PRO A 128 -16.09 -17.10 -3.30
N ARG A 129 -15.49 -17.29 -4.49
CA ARG A 129 -14.89 -16.26 -5.36
C ARG A 129 -15.91 -15.26 -5.90
N GLU A 130 -17.07 -15.73 -6.33
CA GLU A 130 -18.17 -14.88 -6.81
C GLU A 130 -18.90 -14.23 -5.64
N ALA A 131 -18.98 -14.92 -4.50
CA ALA A 131 -19.56 -14.42 -3.27
C ALA A 131 -18.79 -13.22 -2.69
N LEU A 132 -17.45 -13.26 -2.60
CA LEU A 132 -16.65 -12.12 -2.15
C LEU A 132 -16.71 -10.95 -3.13
N ALA A 133 -16.64 -11.23 -4.44
CA ALA A 133 -16.83 -10.21 -5.47
C ALA A 133 -18.24 -9.59 -5.45
N ARG A 134 -19.25 -10.33 -4.98
CA ARG A 134 -20.63 -9.86 -4.81
C ARG A 134 -20.82 -9.09 -3.50
N LEU A 135 -20.19 -9.50 -2.41
CA LEU A 135 -20.12 -8.76 -1.12
C LEU A 135 -19.47 -7.39 -1.34
N LEU A 136 -18.41 -7.36 -2.16
CA LEU A 136 -17.77 -6.15 -2.63
C LEU A 136 -18.59 -5.35 -3.67
N ARG A 137 -19.73 -5.85 -4.17
CA ARG A 137 -20.60 -5.15 -5.16
C ARG A 137 -21.95 -4.71 -4.58
N LEU A 138 -22.30 -5.11 -3.36
CA LEU A 138 -23.62 -4.85 -2.78
C LEU A 138 -23.85 -3.39 -2.36
N ASP A 139 -22.81 -2.57 -2.23
CA ASP A 139 -22.94 -1.15 -1.83
C ASP A 139 -23.09 -0.20 -3.04
N THR A 140 -24.14 -0.41 -3.85
CA THR A 140 -24.48 0.50 -4.98
C THR A 140 -25.55 1.54 -4.63
N LYS A 141 -26.03 1.57 -3.38
CA LYS A 141 -27.14 2.42 -2.94
C LYS A 141 -26.79 3.52 -1.92
N PHE A 142 -25.51 3.82 -1.71
CA PHE A 142 -25.08 5.07 -1.06
C PHE A 142 -24.60 6.10 -2.10
N GLY A 143 -24.97 7.36 -1.87
CA GLY A 143 -24.60 8.49 -2.72
C GLY A 143 -23.09 8.65 -2.86
N GLU A 144 -22.66 8.83 -4.12
CA GLU A 144 -21.40 9.36 -4.71
C GLU A 144 -20.01 9.18 -4.05
N ILE A 145 -19.85 8.69 -2.82
CA ILE A 145 -18.60 8.88 -2.05
C ILE A 145 -17.74 7.61 -1.97
N LEU A 146 -18.27 6.41 -2.16
CA LEU A 146 -17.47 5.19 -2.23
C LEU A 146 -18.05 4.19 -3.25
N LYS A 147 -17.24 3.82 -4.24
CA LYS A 147 -17.50 2.65 -5.10
C LYS A 147 -16.38 1.65 -4.84
N ILE A 148 -16.72 0.42 -4.49
CA ILE A 148 -15.77 -0.66 -4.77
C ILE A 148 -15.71 -0.78 -6.29
N LEU A 149 -14.58 -0.39 -6.83
CA LEU A 149 -14.36 -0.38 -8.27
C LEU A 149 -13.68 -1.69 -8.61
N ALA A 150 -14.51 -2.70 -8.88
CA ALA A 150 -14.06 -3.95 -9.44
C ALA A 150 -13.64 -3.71 -10.90
N LEU A 151 -12.36 -3.94 -11.19
CA LEU A 151 -11.87 -3.96 -12.56
C LEU A 151 -12.44 -5.15 -13.33
N LYS A 152 -12.46 -5.08 -14.65
CA LYS A 152 -12.68 -6.28 -15.48
C LYS A 152 -11.46 -7.19 -15.35
N ALA A 153 -11.66 -8.51 -15.40
CA ALA A 153 -10.56 -9.44 -15.56
C ALA A 153 -9.79 -9.10 -16.84
N SER A 154 -8.47 -9.30 -16.83
CA SER A 154 -7.60 -9.00 -17.97
C SER A 154 -6.68 -10.20 -18.21
N ASN A 155 -6.33 -10.44 -19.48
CA ASN A 155 -5.43 -11.50 -19.91
C ASN A 155 -4.02 -10.96 -20.24
N GLY A 156 -3.75 -9.68 -19.98
CA GLY A 156 -2.46 -9.03 -20.24
C GLY A 156 -2.23 -8.60 -21.69
N ALA A 157 -3.20 -8.81 -22.61
CA ALA A 157 -3.05 -8.43 -24.01
C ALA A 157 -3.14 -6.90 -24.21
N SER A 158 -4.11 -6.25 -23.55
CA SER A 158 -4.33 -4.81 -23.63
C SER A 158 -3.70 -4.07 -22.47
N ASN A 159 -3.33 -2.80 -22.71
CA ASN A 159 -2.83 -1.92 -21.66
C ASN A 159 -3.98 -1.45 -20.76
N ASN A 160 -3.92 -1.79 -19.47
CA ASN A 160 -4.95 -1.50 -18.47
C ASN A 160 -4.70 -0.21 -17.69
N THR A 161 -3.58 0.49 -17.92
CA THR A 161 -3.14 1.63 -17.07
C THR A 161 -4.20 2.72 -16.93
N ALA A 162 -4.80 3.15 -18.06
CA ALA A 162 -5.81 4.21 -18.07
C ALA A 162 -7.09 3.80 -17.33
N ALA A 163 -7.52 2.55 -17.50
CA ALA A 163 -8.72 2.02 -16.84
C ALA A 163 -8.53 1.94 -15.32
N ILE A 164 -7.35 1.49 -14.87
CA ILE A 164 -7.01 1.38 -13.44
C ILE A 164 -6.96 2.79 -12.81
N ASN A 165 -6.22 3.72 -13.42
CA ASN A 165 -6.11 5.08 -12.90
C ASN A 165 -7.46 5.82 -12.93
N LYS A 166 -8.32 5.55 -13.92
CA LYS A 166 -9.70 6.04 -13.94
C LYS A 166 -10.51 5.48 -12.76
N ALA A 167 -10.44 4.19 -12.48
CA ALA A 167 -11.07 3.61 -11.30
C ALA A 167 -10.59 4.28 -10.01
N ILE A 168 -9.29 4.52 -9.85
CA ILE A 168 -8.76 5.18 -8.64
C ILE A 168 -9.26 6.62 -8.48
N SER A 169 -9.47 7.35 -9.57
CA SER A 169 -9.73 8.80 -9.56
C SER A 169 -11.21 9.21 -9.65
N ILE A 170 -12.11 8.28 -9.98
CA ILE A 170 -13.56 8.55 -10.03
C ILE A 170 -14.07 9.07 -8.67
N GLY A 171 -15.01 10.02 -8.70
CA GLY A 171 -15.67 10.55 -7.50
C GLY A 171 -15.02 11.80 -6.92
N GLY A 172 -14.24 12.55 -7.70
CA GLY A 172 -13.67 13.84 -7.26
C GLY A 172 -12.62 13.71 -6.14
N ARG A 173 -12.01 12.52 -6.03
CA ARG A 173 -11.16 12.13 -4.90
C ARG A 173 -9.92 13.00 -4.72
N CYS A 174 -9.29 12.83 -3.55
CA CYS A 174 -8.04 13.47 -3.17
C CYS A 174 -6.88 12.95 -4.05
N GLY A 175 -6.61 13.68 -5.14
CA GLY A 175 -5.62 13.40 -6.17
C GLY A 175 -4.59 14.52 -6.37
N ARG A 176 -3.97 14.56 -7.55
CA ARG A 176 -2.93 15.55 -7.90
C ARG A 176 -3.37 17.02 -7.69
N GLY A 177 -2.42 17.87 -7.30
CA GLY A 177 -2.52 19.32 -7.40
C GLY A 177 -2.94 20.03 -6.11
N LYS A 178 -4.20 19.91 -5.68
CA LYS A 178 -4.77 20.82 -4.67
C LYS A 178 -4.82 20.28 -3.24
N TYR A 179 -4.78 18.97 -3.06
CA TYR A 179 -5.06 18.33 -1.77
C TYR A 179 -3.80 17.96 -0.99
N THR A 180 -3.86 18.11 0.34
CA THR A 180 -2.81 17.67 1.27
C THR A 180 -3.13 16.34 1.96
N GLY A 181 -4.40 15.91 1.92
CA GLY A 181 -4.92 14.67 2.50
C GLY A 181 -6.45 14.69 2.55
N SER A 182 -7.09 13.53 2.79
CA SER A 182 -8.55 13.44 3.00
C SER A 182 -8.94 12.12 3.67
N ILE A 183 -9.88 12.18 4.61
CA ILE A 183 -10.48 10.99 5.26
C ILE A 183 -11.89 10.69 4.74
N ILE A 184 -12.51 11.62 4.01
CA ILE A 184 -13.92 11.53 3.58
C ILE A 184 -14.10 10.92 2.17
N TYR A 185 -13.01 10.64 1.45
CA TYR A 185 -13.06 10.05 0.10
C TYR A 185 -12.27 8.73 0.01
N PRO A 186 -12.63 7.70 0.79
CA PRO A 186 -11.97 6.40 0.68
C PRO A 186 -12.22 5.76 -0.69
N ALA A 187 -11.35 4.83 -1.09
CA ALA A 187 -11.66 3.89 -2.16
C ALA A 187 -11.04 2.53 -1.90
N THR A 188 -11.81 1.48 -2.16
CA THR A 188 -11.32 0.11 -2.26
C THR A 188 -11.35 -0.30 -3.72
N ILE A 189 -10.17 -0.45 -4.32
CA ILE A 189 -10.01 -0.83 -5.72
C ILE A 189 -9.73 -2.33 -5.77
N TYR A 190 -10.67 -3.07 -6.35
CA TYR A 190 -10.62 -4.53 -6.37
C TYR A 190 -10.14 -5.03 -7.74
N PHE A 191 -9.11 -5.88 -7.71
CA PHE A 191 -8.59 -6.60 -8.86
C PHE A 191 -9.06 -8.05 -8.83
N PRO A 192 -9.94 -8.48 -9.75
CA PRO A 192 -10.17 -9.91 -9.97
C PRO A 192 -8.88 -10.64 -10.39
N PRO A 193 -8.84 -11.98 -10.30
CA PRO A 193 -7.76 -12.76 -10.89
C PRO A 193 -7.57 -12.44 -12.37
N GLY A 194 -6.30 -12.33 -12.79
CA GLY A 194 -5.92 -11.99 -14.16
C GLY A 194 -4.57 -11.29 -14.24
N THR A 195 -4.14 -11.00 -15.47
CA THR A 195 -2.92 -10.27 -15.77
C THR A 195 -3.27 -8.87 -16.28
N TYR A 196 -2.81 -7.85 -15.57
CA TYR A 196 -3.07 -6.44 -15.83
C TYR A 196 -1.80 -5.79 -16.36
N LYS A 197 -1.70 -5.63 -17.69
CA LYS A 197 -0.53 -5.02 -18.31
C LYS A 197 -0.58 -3.50 -18.15
N VAL A 198 0.50 -2.89 -17.66
CA VAL A 198 0.59 -1.44 -17.48
C VAL A 198 1.85 -0.86 -18.12
N SER A 199 1.77 0.35 -18.66
CA SER A 199 2.91 1.04 -19.31
C SER A 199 3.29 2.34 -18.63
N SER A 200 2.61 2.73 -17.55
CA SER A 200 3.01 3.81 -16.66
C SER A 200 2.41 3.58 -15.27
N SER A 201 2.84 4.38 -14.30
CA SER A 201 2.47 4.18 -12.90
C SER A 201 0.95 4.19 -12.66
N ILE A 202 0.51 3.25 -11.84
CA ILE A 202 -0.76 3.28 -11.12
C ILE A 202 -0.60 4.29 -9.97
N ILE A 203 -1.32 5.41 -10.05
CA ILE A 203 -1.23 6.50 -9.08
C ILE A 203 -2.23 6.22 -7.97
N GLN A 204 -1.75 5.73 -6.83
CA GLN A 204 -2.61 5.51 -5.67
C GLN A 204 -3.00 6.87 -5.08
N TYR A 205 -4.27 7.24 -5.13
CA TYR A 205 -4.77 8.47 -4.52
C TYR A 205 -4.81 8.34 -2.99
N TYR A 206 -4.93 9.45 -2.26
CA TYR A 206 -5.01 9.41 -0.79
C TYR A 206 -6.21 8.57 -0.34
N ASN A 207 -6.14 7.92 0.83
CA ASN A 207 -7.23 7.09 1.36
C ASN A 207 -7.66 5.95 0.41
N THR A 208 -6.71 5.20 -0.15
CA THR A 208 -6.99 4.13 -1.13
C THR A 208 -6.42 2.79 -0.71
N GLU A 209 -7.27 1.77 -0.66
CA GLU A 209 -6.87 0.37 -0.61
C GLU A 209 -6.89 -0.21 -2.02
N ILE A 210 -5.78 -0.81 -2.45
CA ILE A 210 -5.68 -1.61 -3.66
C ILE A 210 -5.60 -3.07 -3.21
N ILE A 211 -6.63 -3.85 -3.52
CA ILE A 211 -6.76 -5.23 -3.03
C ILE A 211 -7.14 -6.16 -4.17
N SER A 212 -6.90 -7.46 -3.96
CA SER A 212 -7.42 -8.50 -4.83
C SER A 212 -8.03 -9.66 -4.06
N ASN A 213 -8.51 -10.66 -4.81
CA ASN A 213 -9.01 -11.90 -4.24
C ASN A 213 -8.03 -12.49 -3.22
N ILE A 214 -8.63 -13.02 -2.17
CA ILE A 214 -7.94 -13.75 -1.13
C ILE A 214 -8.11 -15.22 -1.50
N SER A 215 -7.25 -15.77 -2.36
CA SER A 215 -7.34 -17.21 -2.66
C SER A 215 -6.00 -17.90 -2.46
N HIS A 216 -5.99 -18.82 -1.50
CA HIS A 216 -5.07 -19.91 -1.24
C HIS A 216 -3.65 -19.56 -0.78
N LEU A 217 -3.34 -20.05 0.43
CA LEU A 217 -2.05 -20.49 0.97
C LEU A 217 -0.82 -19.59 0.68
N ILE A 218 -0.57 -18.62 1.56
CA ILE A 218 0.71 -17.88 1.57
C ILE A 218 1.35 -17.99 2.95
N CYS A 219 1.35 -19.22 3.46
CA CYS A 219 2.46 -19.75 4.25
C CYS A 219 3.22 -20.84 3.44
N SER A 220 2.90 -21.01 2.15
CA SER A 220 3.58 -21.90 1.20
C SER A 220 3.99 -21.14 -0.06
N SER A 221 5.10 -21.55 -0.66
CA SER A 221 5.88 -20.88 -1.70
C SER A 221 5.26 -20.76 -3.11
N ILE A 222 3.96 -21.02 -3.32
CA ILE A 222 3.36 -21.04 -4.67
C ILE A 222 2.16 -20.07 -4.77
N PRO A 223 2.23 -19.01 -5.59
CA PRO A 223 1.19 -17.98 -5.70
C PRO A 223 0.05 -18.41 -6.66
N LEU A 224 -0.72 -19.42 -6.29
CA LEU A 224 -1.86 -19.87 -7.12
C LEU A 224 -3.01 -18.85 -7.05
N ASN A 225 -3.32 -18.21 -8.18
CA ASN A 225 -4.47 -17.31 -8.42
C ASN A 225 -4.39 -15.85 -7.93
N LEU A 226 -3.22 -15.34 -7.52
CA LEU A 226 -3.05 -13.89 -7.34
C LEU A 226 -3.08 -13.17 -8.71
N PRO A 227 -3.70 -11.98 -8.83
CA PRO A 227 -3.57 -11.19 -10.04
C PRO A 227 -2.16 -10.63 -10.19
N THR A 228 -1.71 -10.60 -11.44
CA THR A 228 -0.40 -10.07 -11.82
C THR A 228 -0.56 -8.68 -12.39
N ILE A 229 0.10 -7.68 -11.80
CA ILE A 229 0.33 -6.39 -12.45
C ILE A 229 1.65 -6.51 -13.21
N LEU A 230 1.55 -6.58 -14.53
CA LEU A 230 2.69 -6.80 -15.43
C LEU A 230 3.12 -5.46 -16.02
N ALA A 231 4.31 -4.97 -15.65
CA ALA A 231 4.88 -3.80 -16.30
C ALA A 231 5.32 -4.16 -17.72
N ALA A 232 4.86 -3.40 -18.70
CA ALA A 232 5.17 -3.62 -20.11
C ALA A 232 6.65 -3.29 -20.40
N PRO A 233 7.24 -3.84 -21.47
CA PRO A 233 8.55 -3.40 -21.95
C PRO A 233 8.64 -1.90 -22.25
N SER A 234 7.50 -1.29 -22.58
CA SER A 234 7.33 0.14 -22.82
C SER A 234 7.04 0.95 -21.56
N PHE A 235 7.22 0.39 -20.36
CA PHE A 235 6.90 1.07 -19.12
C PHE A 235 7.74 2.35 -18.94
N VAL A 236 7.07 3.44 -18.55
CA VAL A 236 7.67 4.73 -18.19
C VAL A 236 7.15 5.16 -16.83
N GLY A 237 8.02 5.16 -15.82
CA GLY A 237 7.73 5.62 -14.46
C GLY A 237 8.82 5.21 -13.47
N LEU A 238 8.68 5.64 -12.21
CA LEU A 238 9.54 5.21 -11.11
C LEU A 238 9.07 3.87 -10.53
N GLY A 239 7.79 3.80 -10.14
CA GLY A 239 7.17 2.60 -9.58
C GLY A 239 5.92 2.16 -10.35
N VAL A 240 5.69 0.85 -10.48
CA VAL A 240 4.45 0.32 -11.07
C VAL A 240 3.23 0.82 -10.31
N ILE A 241 3.29 0.78 -8.98
CA ILE A 241 2.37 1.53 -8.11
C ILE A 241 3.15 2.65 -7.44
N THR A 242 2.55 3.83 -7.35
CA THR A 242 3.17 4.98 -6.68
C THR A 242 2.20 5.61 -5.68
N SER A 243 2.63 5.71 -4.41
CA SER A 243 1.87 6.38 -3.34
C SER A 243 2.05 7.89 -3.35
N ASN A 244 3.08 8.39 -4.03
CA ASN A 244 3.32 9.80 -4.22
C ASN A 244 3.90 10.09 -5.61
N VAL A 245 3.60 11.25 -6.17
CA VAL A 245 4.08 11.66 -7.50
C VAL A 245 4.75 13.02 -7.40
N LYS A 246 5.73 13.27 -8.27
CA LYS A 246 6.29 14.62 -8.44
C LYS A 246 5.13 15.60 -8.67
N PHE A 247 5.11 16.71 -7.93
CA PHE A 247 4.03 17.73 -7.88
C PHE A 247 2.77 17.36 -7.07
N SER A 248 2.80 16.31 -6.27
CA SER A 248 1.82 16.10 -5.21
C SER A 248 2.05 17.05 -4.04
N ARG A 249 0.98 17.49 -3.37
CA ARG A 249 1.05 18.23 -2.09
C ARG A 249 0.93 17.31 -0.87
N TYR A 250 0.99 15.99 -1.07
CA TYR A 250 1.12 15.05 0.05
C TYR A 250 2.53 15.19 0.62
N LEU A 251 2.63 15.87 1.75
CA LEU A 251 3.83 15.78 2.57
C LEU A 251 4.00 14.32 2.96
N ASN A 252 5.23 13.80 2.84
CA ASN A 252 5.50 12.38 3.06
C ASN A 252 5.12 11.95 4.48
N GLN A 253 5.30 12.82 5.48
CA GLN A 253 4.91 12.58 6.88
C GLN A 253 3.39 12.61 7.11
N ASN A 254 2.61 13.09 6.13
CA ASN A 254 1.15 13.15 6.19
C ASN A 254 0.47 12.20 5.20
N ASN A 255 1.23 11.33 4.52
CA ASN A 255 0.68 10.46 3.47
C ASN A 255 0.11 9.16 4.06
N PHE A 256 -0.96 9.30 4.84
CA PHE A 256 -1.65 8.25 5.60
C PHE A 256 -2.62 7.41 4.75
N LEU A 257 -3.22 6.38 5.38
CA LEU A 257 -4.43 5.67 4.91
C LEU A 257 -4.26 5.03 3.52
N ARG A 258 -3.32 4.09 3.41
CA ARG A 258 -3.00 3.42 2.13
C ARG A 258 -2.73 1.96 2.35
N SER A 259 -3.22 1.14 1.43
CA SER A 259 -2.82 -0.26 1.45
C SER A 259 -2.75 -0.88 0.08
N VAL A 260 -1.81 -1.80 -0.11
CA VAL A 260 -1.73 -2.67 -1.28
C VAL A 260 -1.61 -4.10 -0.77
N ARG A 261 -2.50 -5.00 -1.23
CA ARG A 261 -2.56 -6.37 -0.71
C ARG A 261 -2.88 -7.39 -1.79
N ASN A 262 -2.22 -8.55 -1.74
CA ASN A 262 -2.52 -9.74 -2.56
C ASN A 262 -2.18 -9.55 -4.05
N PHE A 263 -0.92 -9.33 -4.41
CA PHE A 263 -0.54 -9.15 -5.81
C PHE A 263 0.74 -9.87 -6.17
N ILE A 264 0.83 -10.26 -7.44
CA ILE A 264 2.11 -10.40 -8.12
C ILE A 264 2.38 -9.07 -8.83
N ILE A 265 3.57 -8.48 -8.62
CA ILE A 265 4.06 -7.32 -9.36
C ILE A 265 5.29 -7.79 -10.14
N ASP A 266 5.15 -7.85 -11.46
CA ASP A 266 6.20 -8.35 -12.35
C ASP A 266 6.76 -7.20 -13.17
N ILE A 267 8.03 -6.89 -12.93
CA ILE A 267 8.77 -5.83 -13.62
C ILE A 267 9.91 -6.35 -14.49
N ARG A 268 10.04 -7.67 -14.66
CA ARG A 268 11.11 -8.31 -15.45
C ARG A 268 11.23 -7.75 -16.87
N LEU A 269 10.09 -7.41 -17.47
CA LEU A 269 10.04 -6.91 -18.85
C LEU A 269 10.48 -5.44 -18.99
N THR A 270 10.58 -4.69 -17.90
CA THR A 270 10.99 -3.28 -17.95
C THR A 270 12.48 -3.15 -18.29
N PRO A 271 12.95 -2.01 -18.85
CA PRO A 271 14.36 -1.84 -19.13
C PRO A 271 15.22 -2.03 -17.87
N ALA A 272 16.15 -2.97 -17.92
CA ALA A 272 16.91 -3.40 -16.75
C ALA A 272 17.71 -2.26 -16.10
N ASN A 273 18.18 -1.29 -16.89
CA ASN A 273 18.97 -0.14 -16.42
C ASN A 273 18.14 1.12 -16.11
N ALA A 274 16.80 1.04 -16.06
CA ALA A 274 15.93 2.20 -15.87
C ALA A 274 15.51 2.47 -14.41
N GLN A 275 16.06 1.74 -13.44
CA GLN A 275 15.79 1.94 -12.00
C GLN A 275 14.29 1.83 -11.65
N VAL A 276 13.55 0.99 -12.39
CA VAL A 276 12.12 0.79 -12.16
C VAL A 276 11.92 -0.04 -10.90
N CYS A 277 10.99 0.38 -10.04
CA CYS A 277 10.56 -0.39 -8.89
C CYS A 277 9.14 -0.97 -9.04
N GLY A 278 8.84 -2.03 -8.31
CA GLY A 278 7.49 -2.55 -8.20
C GLY A 278 6.57 -1.55 -7.51
N ILE A 279 6.94 -1.07 -6.32
CA ILE A 279 6.20 -0.05 -5.59
C ILE A 279 7.12 1.07 -5.12
N HIS A 280 6.80 2.30 -5.54
CA HIS A 280 7.31 3.51 -4.92
C HIS A 280 6.43 3.86 -3.72
N TRP A 281 6.94 3.63 -2.52
CA TRP A 281 6.18 3.57 -1.27
C TRP A 281 6.54 4.67 -0.27
N GLN A 282 6.47 5.92 -0.71
CA GLN A 282 6.65 7.11 0.12
C GLN A 282 5.37 7.39 0.94
N VAL A 283 5.32 6.94 2.20
CA VAL A 283 4.10 6.95 3.03
C VAL A 283 4.35 7.32 4.50
N ALA A 284 3.26 7.53 5.23
CA ALA A 284 3.25 7.70 6.69
C ALA A 284 2.43 6.60 7.41
N GLN A 285 1.92 6.85 8.63
CA GLN A 285 1.16 5.90 9.44
C GLN A 285 -0.20 5.51 8.82
N GLY A 286 -0.81 4.44 9.35
CA GLY A 286 -2.07 3.91 8.83
C GLY A 286 -1.90 3.31 7.43
N THR A 287 -0.69 2.83 7.11
CA THR A 287 -0.36 2.25 5.81
C THR A 287 0.21 0.84 5.93
N SER A 288 -0.04 0.00 4.91
CA SER A 288 0.57 -1.32 4.84
C SER A 288 0.70 -1.90 3.44
N LEU A 289 1.82 -2.58 3.21
CA LEU A 289 2.00 -3.54 2.12
C LEU A 289 1.90 -4.94 2.71
N LYS A 290 1.03 -5.78 2.14
CA LYS A 290 0.82 -7.15 2.65
C LYS A 290 0.70 -8.16 1.53
N ASN A 291 1.35 -9.31 1.65
CA ASN A 291 1.08 -10.44 0.77
C ASN A 291 1.32 -10.10 -0.72
N ILE A 292 2.53 -9.64 -1.04
CA ILE A 292 2.91 -9.20 -2.40
C ILE A 292 4.15 -9.95 -2.84
N HIS A 293 4.13 -10.46 -4.07
CA HIS A 293 5.25 -11.11 -4.73
C HIS A 293 5.83 -10.17 -5.79
N PHE A 294 7.10 -9.84 -5.68
CA PHE A 294 7.83 -8.99 -6.61
C PHE A 294 8.72 -9.87 -7.49
N TYR A 295 8.52 -9.83 -8.80
CA TYR A 295 9.38 -10.51 -9.77
C TYR A 295 10.18 -9.48 -10.57
N MET A 296 11.50 -9.63 -10.50
CA MET A 296 12.50 -8.79 -11.15
C MET A 296 13.49 -9.68 -11.88
N THR A 297 14.25 -9.10 -12.81
CA THR A 297 15.36 -9.81 -13.45
C THR A 297 16.38 -10.16 -12.39
N LYS A 298 16.74 -11.45 -12.29
CA LYS A 298 17.66 -11.96 -11.27
C LYS A 298 19.06 -11.43 -11.53
N PHE A 299 19.76 -11.09 -10.46
CA PHE A 299 21.11 -10.52 -10.57
C PHE A 299 22.09 -11.46 -11.28
N LYS A 300 21.94 -12.78 -11.07
CA LYS A 300 22.75 -13.79 -11.76
C LYS A 300 22.51 -13.85 -13.27
N ASP A 301 21.31 -13.48 -13.72
CA ASP A 301 20.92 -13.53 -15.14
C ASP A 301 21.31 -12.22 -15.86
N ASP A 302 21.27 -11.09 -15.15
CA ASP A 302 21.70 -9.77 -15.64
C ASP A 302 22.31 -8.95 -14.49
N PRO A 303 23.66 -8.93 -14.36
CA PRO A 303 24.35 -8.17 -13.32
C PRO A 303 24.18 -6.64 -13.41
N GLU A 304 23.76 -6.13 -14.57
CA GLU A 304 23.53 -4.70 -14.80
C GLU A 304 22.09 -4.27 -14.47
N THR A 305 21.26 -5.21 -14.00
CA THR A 305 19.91 -4.88 -13.55
C THR A 305 19.94 -3.83 -12.45
N THR A 306 19.03 -2.87 -12.55
CA THR A 306 18.77 -1.80 -11.58
C THR A 306 17.34 -1.88 -11.05
N GLN A 307 16.61 -2.95 -11.40
CA GLN A 307 15.24 -3.18 -10.97
C GLN A 307 15.15 -3.39 -9.46
N GLN A 308 14.05 -2.92 -8.86
CA GLN A 308 13.85 -2.94 -7.42
C GLN A 308 12.43 -3.40 -7.04
N GLY A 309 12.27 -4.08 -5.91
CA GLY A 309 10.92 -4.48 -5.47
C GLY A 309 10.18 -3.28 -4.91
N ILE A 310 10.76 -2.68 -3.87
CA ILE A 310 10.24 -1.49 -3.20
C ILE A 310 11.30 -0.39 -3.20
N TYR A 311 10.87 0.84 -3.46
CA TYR A 311 11.67 2.05 -3.22
C TYR A 311 10.94 2.97 -2.23
N ILE A 312 11.63 3.32 -1.14
CA ILE A 312 11.20 4.31 -0.14
C ILE A 312 12.34 5.29 0.06
N GLU A 313 12.18 6.51 -0.41
CA GLU A 313 13.18 7.56 -0.21
C GLU A 313 13.04 8.24 1.15
N ASN A 314 11.81 8.39 1.67
CA ASN A 314 11.51 9.03 2.96
C ASN A 314 10.07 8.73 3.46
N GLY A 315 9.67 9.36 4.57
CA GLY A 315 8.32 9.26 5.15
C GLY A 315 8.30 9.13 6.67
N SER A 316 7.15 8.72 7.22
CA SER A 316 6.96 8.44 8.66
C SER A 316 6.17 7.14 8.84
N GLY A 317 6.86 6.08 8.49
CA GLY A 317 6.34 4.80 8.09
C GLY A 317 5.65 3.98 9.17
N GLY A 318 5.14 2.87 8.65
CA GLY A 318 4.17 1.99 9.27
C GLY A 318 4.62 0.54 9.19
N PHE A 319 3.84 -0.32 8.50
CA PHE A 319 3.99 -1.77 8.60
C PHE A 319 4.10 -2.49 7.25
N LEU A 320 5.08 -3.39 7.12
CA LEU A 320 5.26 -4.29 5.98
C LEU A 320 5.12 -5.74 6.44
N SER A 321 4.34 -6.58 5.74
CA SER A 321 4.32 -8.00 6.04
C SER A 321 4.11 -8.93 4.85
N ASP A 322 4.62 -10.15 4.97
CA ASP A 322 4.35 -11.25 4.04
C ASP A 322 4.75 -10.87 2.60
N LEU A 323 5.96 -10.35 2.40
CA LEU A 323 6.45 -9.88 1.11
C LEU A 323 7.53 -10.80 0.56
N TYR A 324 7.42 -11.14 -0.72
CA TYR A 324 8.32 -12.07 -1.41
C TYR A 324 9.00 -11.35 -2.56
N PHE A 325 10.32 -11.40 -2.63
CA PHE A 325 11.12 -10.70 -3.64
C PHE A 325 12.00 -11.71 -4.37
N VAL A 326 11.87 -11.76 -5.70
CA VAL A 326 12.69 -12.61 -6.56
C VAL A 326 13.45 -11.74 -7.55
N GLY A 327 14.78 -11.78 -7.46
CA GLY A 327 15.68 -11.03 -8.33
C GLY A 327 15.87 -9.56 -7.93
N GLY A 328 16.39 -8.77 -8.88
CA GLY A 328 16.60 -7.34 -8.76
C GLY A 328 17.97 -6.96 -8.18
N LYS A 329 18.31 -5.68 -8.35
CA LYS A 329 19.45 -5.06 -7.66
C LYS A 329 19.18 -4.96 -6.17
N PHE A 330 17.98 -4.47 -5.84
CA PHE A 330 17.48 -4.40 -4.49
C PHE A 330 16.13 -5.11 -4.40
N GLY A 331 15.98 -6.02 -3.44
CA GLY A 331 14.65 -6.45 -3.04
C GLY A 331 13.85 -5.25 -2.53
N ALA A 332 14.41 -4.55 -1.54
CA ALA A 332 13.88 -3.29 -1.04
C ALA A 332 14.99 -2.27 -0.78
N TYR A 333 14.84 -1.06 -1.33
CA TYR A 333 15.72 0.08 -1.04
C TYR A 333 14.94 1.15 -0.28
N MET A 334 15.26 1.34 1.00
CA MET A 334 14.38 2.04 1.93
C MET A 334 15.11 3.04 2.83
N GLY A 335 14.46 4.18 3.08
CA GLY A 335 14.86 5.17 4.06
C GLY A 335 13.62 5.88 4.59
N ASN A 336 13.49 5.95 5.90
CA ASN A 336 12.29 6.45 6.57
C ASN A 336 12.58 6.65 8.05
N GLN A 337 11.86 7.57 8.73
CA GLN A 337 12.01 7.77 10.17
C GLN A 337 11.91 6.45 10.95
N GLN A 338 10.83 5.71 10.71
CA GLN A 338 10.61 4.41 11.33
C GLN A 338 9.76 3.49 10.46
N PHE A 339 9.96 2.17 10.62
CA PHE A 339 9.08 1.14 10.08
C PHE A 339 9.19 -0.13 10.92
N THR A 340 8.14 -0.94 10.85
CA THR A 340 8.16 -2.34 11.30
C THR A 340 7.94 -3.25 10.10
N ALA A 341 8.80 -4.26 9.94
CA ALA A 341 8.70 -5.27 8.89
C ALA A 341 8.68 -6.68 9.49
N SER A 342 7.77 -7.54 9.05
CA SER A 342 7.69 -8.92 9.53
C SER A 342 7.34 -9.92 8.43
N GLY A 343 8.11 -11.01 8.30
CA GLY A 343 7.81 -12.07 7.32
C GLY A 343 8.15 -11.65 5.89
N LEU A 344 9.40 -11.22 5.66
CA LEU A 344 9.87 -10.86 4.32
C LEU A 344 10.83 -11.95 3.83
N TYR A 345 10.71 -12.33 2.58
CA TYR A 345 11.51 -13.37 1.94
C TYR A 345 12.15 -12.84 0.66
N PHE A 346 13.47 -12.99 0.54
CA PHE A 346 14.25 -12.49 -0.59
C PHE A 346 15.03 -13.63 -1.22
N GLU A 347 14.99 -13.71 -2.55
CA GLU A 347 15.66 -14.76 -3.33
C GLU A 347 16.36 -14.17 -4.56
N GLU A 348 17.64 -14.52 -4.75
CA GLU A 348 18.43 -14.21 -5.95
C GLU A 348 18.53 -12.72 -6.32
N ALA A 349 18.44 -11.83 -5.33
CA ALA A 349 18.74 -10.41 -5.47
C ALA A 349 20.25 -10.14 -5.32
N GLU A 350 20.75 -9.02 -5.86
CA GLU A 350 22.11 -8.57 -5.51
C GLU A 350 22.16 -8.22 -4.01
N THR A 351 21.31 -7.30 -3.58
CA THR A 351 21.13 -6.94 -2.18
C THR A 351 19.67 -7.14 -1.80
N ALA A 352 19.38 -7.94 -0.77
CA ALA A 352 18.00 -8.16 -0.35
C ALA A 352 17.37 -6.86 0.19
N ILE A 353 18.03 -6.20 1.14
CA ILE A 353 17.57 -4.94 1.73
C ILE A 353 18.71 -3.93 1.79
N GLN A 354 18.46 -2.70 1.33
CA GLN A 354 19.32 -1.56 1.59
C GLN A 354 18.59 -0.51 2.43
N ILE A 355 19.18 -0.13 3.58
CA ILE A 355 18.74 1.00 4.41
C ILE A 355 19.73 2.15 4.25
N HIS A 356 19.21 3.31 3.83
CA HIS A 356 20.05 4.50 3.59
C HIS A 356 19.91 5.65 4.58
N TRP A 357 18.80 5.73 5.30
CA TRP A 357 18.64 6.60 6.47
C TRP A 357 17.46 6.15 7.33
N ASP A 358 17.55 6.35 8.64
CA ASP A 358 16.42 6.19 9.55
C ASP A 358 16.60 6.94 10.88
N TRP A 359 15.59 6.85 11.75
CA TRP A 359 15.73 7.07 13.19
C TRP A 359 15.66 5.74 13.96
N GLY A 360 14.75 4.84 13.56
CA GLY A 360 14.61 3.54 14.21
C GLY A 360 13.74 2.55 13.43
N TRP A 361 14.28 1.38 13.09
CA TRP A 361 13.55 0.30 12.42
C TRP A 361 13.59 -1.00 13.22
N THR A 362 12.49 -1.77 13.13
CA THR A 362 12.43 -3.13 13.65
C THR A 362 12.06 -4.09 12.53
N MET A 363 12.89 -5.10 12.31
CA MET A 363 12.65 -6.15 11.32
C MET A 363 12.68 -7.51 12.00
N GLN A 364 11.63 -8.29 11.80
CA GLN A 364 11.45 -9.61 12.38
C GLN A 364 11.19 -10.64 11.29
N ASN A 365 11.66 -11.88 11.48
CA ASN A 365 11.31 -13.00 10.60
C ASN A 365 11.64 -12.68 9.13
N ILE A 366 12.91 -12.34 8.87
CA ILE A 366 13.42 -12.06 7.53
C ILE A 366 14.20 -13.27 7.04
N VAL A 367 13.89 -13.72 5.84
CA VAL A 367 14.57 -14.83 5.17
C VAL A 367 15.26 -14.32 3.91
N VAL A 368 16.51 -14.70 3.72
CA VAL A 368 17.31 -14.30 2.54
C VAL A 368 18.03 -15.52 1.99
N ASP A 369 17.74 -15.87 0.75
CA ASP A 369 18.24 -17.07 0.09
C ASP A 369 18.96 -16.72 -1.22
N ASN A 370 20.20 -17.19 -1.38
CA ASN A 370 20.98 -17.02 -2.61
C ASN A 370 21.15 -15.57 -3.09
N CYS A 371 21.14 -14.60 -2.16
CA CYS A 371 21.49 -13.21 -2.47
C CYS A 371 22.99 -12.98 -2.29
N LYS A 372 23.58 -12.03 -3.02
CA LYS A 372 25.00 -11.66 -2.82
C LYS A 372 25.18 -10.98 -1.45
N THR A 373 24.31 -10.04 -1.12
CA THR A 373 24.28 -9.37 0.19
C THR A 373 22.88 -9.43 0.80
N GLY A 374 22.79 -9.72 2.10
CA GLY A 374 21.54 -9.66 2.84
C GLY A 374 21.08 -8.23 3.11
N LEU A 375 21.70 -7.58 4.10
CA LEU A 375 21.43 -6.20 4.46
C LEU A 375 22.64 -5.32 4.19
N THR A 376 22.40 -4.23 3.47
CA THR A 376 23.35 -3.12 3.33
C THR A 376 22.85 -1.93 4.16
N ILE A 377 23.63 -1.53 5.16
CA ILE A 377 23.33 -0.42 6.06
C ILE A 377 24.36 0.68 5.81
N VAL A 378 23.94 1.71 5.08
CA VAL A 378 24.82 2.82 4.68
C VAL A 378 24.21 4.13 5.14
N GLY A 379 24.94 4.91 5.92
CA GLY A 379 24.49 6.23 6.39
C GLY A 379 24.83 7.33 5.40
N GLY A 380 24.01 8.39 5.37
CA GLY A 380 24.32 9.60 4.62
C GLY A 380 24.24 9.46 3.10
N ALA A 381 23.54 8.44 2.59
CA ALA A 381 23.34 8.33 1.15
C ALA A 381 22.55 9.55 0.63
N GLY A 382 22.96 10.04 -0.54
CA GLY A 382 22.33 11.15 -1.26
C GLY A 382 23.30 12.29 -1.57
N GLY A 383 23.20 12.86 -2.77
CA GLY A 383 24.05 13.96 -3.20
C GLY A 383 23.58 15.35 -2.72
N PRO A 384 23.81 16.44 -3.48
CA PRO A 384 23.89 17.81 -2.93
C PRO A 384 22.69 18.37 -2.15
N MET A 385 21.52 17.72 -2.21
CA MET A 385 20.31 18.10 -1.47
C MET A 385 20.04 17.20 -0.24
N SER A 386 20.92 16.24 0.05
CA SER A 386 20.88 15.45 1.28
C SER A 386 21.30 16.32 2.46
N THR A 387 20.65 16.13 3.61
CA THR A 387 21.11 16.71 4.87
C THR A 387 22.23 15.87 5.51
N GLY A 388 22.69 14.80 4.83
CA GLY A 388 23.60 13.81 5.41
C GLY A 388 22.96 12.99 6.53
N GLN A 389 21.63 12.85 6.54
CA GLN A 389 20.94 12.07 7.58
C GLN A 389 21.45 10.63 7.57
N GLY A 390 22.00 10.21 8.70
CA GLY A 390 22.59 8.89 8.90
C GLY A 390 21.55 7.83 9.28
N ILE A 391 22.07 6.75 9.85
CA ILE A 391 21.28 5.67 10.42
C ILE A 391 21.19 5.92 11.93
N GLY A 392 19.97 5.98 12.47
CA GLY A 392 19.74 6.11 13.90
C GLY A 392 19.83 4.74 14.58
N SER A 393 18.90 3.84 14.25
CA SER A 393 18.89 2.53 14.90
C SER A 393 18.17 1.42 14.12
N LEU A 394 18.71 0.21 14.19
CA LEU A 394 18.13 -0.98 13.58
C LEU A 394 18.11 -2.14 14.57
N HIS A 395 16.92 -2.69 14.81
CA HIS A 395 16.75 -3.96 15.51
C HIS A 395 16.31 -5.05 14.53
N LEU A 396 17.18 -6.05 14.37
CA LEU A 396 16.98 -7.19 13.51
C LEU A 396 16.84 -8.43 14.38
N THR A 397 15.68 -9.11 14.30
CA THR A 397 15.42 -10.31 15.08
C THR A 397 14.88 -11.45 14.22
N ASP A 398 15.19 -12.69 14.60
CA ASP A 398 14.65 -13.90 13.97
C ASP A 398 15.02 -13.98 12.47
N LEU A 399 16.25 -13.60 12.11
CA LEU A 399 16.73 -13.69 10.72
C LEU A 399 17.17 -15.12 10.36
N ARG A 400 16.96 -15.52 9.11
CA ARG A 400 17.37 -16.82 8.57
C ARG A 400 17.96 -16.65 7.18
N PHE A 401 19.28 -16.62 7.06
CA PHE A 401 19.94 -16.39 5.77
C PHE A 401 20.65 -17.66 5.31
N HIS A 402 20.47 -18.01 4.04
CA HIS A 402 21.01 -19.21 3.44
C HIS A 402 21.77 -18.87 2.15
N TYR A 403 23.00 -19.38 2.03
CA TYR A 403 23.82 -19.23 0.81
C TYR A 403 24.03 -17.77 0.40
N VAL A 404 24.43 -16.93 1.36
CA VAL A 404 24.66 -15.49 1.17
C VAL A 404 26.14 -15.16 1.37
N ASN A 405 26.75 -14.37 0.48
CA ASN A 405 28.16 -14.02 0.64
C ASN A 405 28.37 -13.12 1.86
N VAL A 406 27.57 -12.05 1.99
CA VAL A 406 27.62 -11.13 3.13
C VAL A 406 26.23 -10.94 3.72
N ALA A 407 25.98 -11.41 4.94
CA ALA A 407 24.66 -11.24 5.56
C ALA A 407 24.38 -9.79 5.95
N VAL A 408 25.30 -9.12 6.64
CA VAL A 408 25.17 -7.70 7.01
C VAL A 408 26.44 -6.94 6.63
N SER A 409 26.29 -5.98 5.73
CA SER A 409 27.34 -5.03 5.35
C SER A 409 26.98 -3.67 5.89
N THR A 410 27.79 -3.12 6.80
CA THR A 410 27.54 -1.81 7.41
C THR A 410 28.69 -0.84 7.15
N SER A 411 28.42 0.46 7.11
CA SER A 411 29.44 1.52 7.09
C SER A 411 29.34 2.48 8.27
N VAL A 412 28.54 2.14 9.30
CA VAL A 412 28.12 3.08 10.36
C VAL A 412 28.55 2.65 11.76
N MET A 413 29.40 1.63 11.91
CA MET A 413 29.85 1.20 13.25
C MET A 413 30.69 2.27 13.97
N SER A 414 31.46 3.08 13.23
CA SER A 414 32.24 4.18 13.81
C SER A 414 31.40 5.39 14.21
N ASP A 415 30.11 5.40 13.87
CA ASP A 415 29.21 6.46 14.30
C ASP A 415 28.75 6.20 15.74
N ASN A 416 29.26 7.00 16.67
CA ASN A 416 28.92 6.89 18.09
C ASN A 416 27.46 7.27 18.41
N SER A 417 26.65 7.62 17.39
CA SER A 417 25.22 7.89 17.50
C SER A 417 24.32 6.78 16.94
N THR A 418 24.87 5.80 16.22
CA THR A 418 24.10 4.70 15.62
C THR A 418 24.04 3.48 16.53
N ALA A 419 22.89 2.78 16.54
CA ALA A 419 22.73 1.48 17.19
C ALA A 419 22.27 0.39 16.20
N LEU A 420 22.95 -0.76 16.21
CA LEU A 420 22.52 -1.96 15.49
C LEU A 420 22.45 -3.13 16.47
N LEU A 421 21.31 -3.80 16.53
CA LEU A 421 21.11 -5.00 17.34
C LEU A 421 20.63 -6.16 16.46
N LEU A 422 21.41 -7.23 16.42
CA LEU A 422 21.06 -8.51 15.81
C LEU A 422 20.73 -9.51 16.91
N SER A 423 19.58 -10.18 16.83
CA SER A 423 19.15 -11.13 17.85
C SER A 423 18.43 -12.36 17.30
N ASN A 424 18.66 -13.51 17.90
CA ASN A 424 18.09 -14.82 17.54
C ASN A 424 18.14 -15.14 16.03
N SER A 425 19.30 -15.02 15.42
CA SER A 425 19.47 -15.16 13.98
C SER A 425 20.34 -16.36 13.61
N GLY A 426 20.00 -17.03 12.52
CA GLY A 426 20.73 -18.17 11.98
C GLY A 426 21.24 -17.91 10.56
N PHE A 427 22.49 -18.29 10.31
CA PHE A 427 23.21 -18.07 9.06
C PHE A 427 23.75 -19.40 8.56
N TYR A 428 23.20 -19.92 7.47
CA TYR A 428 23.56 -21.22 6.91
C TYR A 428 24.35 -21.05 5.61
N ASN A 429 25.59 -21.56 5.59
CA ASN A 429 26.51 -21.38 4.45
C ASN A 429 26.61 -19.91 4.02
N VAL A 430 26.90 -19.04 4.99
CA VAL A 430 27.12 -17.61 4.77
C VAL A 430 28.60 -17.33 4.95
N ASP A 431 29.27 -16.65 4.00
CA ASP A 431 30.73 -16.47 4.10
C ASP A 431 31.11 -15.46 5.20
N THR A 432 30.43 -14.32 5.21
CA THR A 432 30.61 -13.26 6.21
C THR A 432 29.27 -12.85 6.81
N ILE A 433 29.15 -12.95 8.13
CA ILE A 433 27.88 -12.61 8.81
C ILE A 433 27.77 -11.10 8.99
N VAL A 434 28.83 -10.45 9.49
CA VAL A 434 28.87 -8.99 9.61
C VAL A 434 30.23 -8.47 9.18
N GLN A 435 30.24 -7.47 8.30
CA GLN A 435 31.41 -6.67 7.94
C GLN A 435 31.13 -5.19 8.08
N ASP A 436 32.17 -4.44 8.44
CA ASP A 436 32.22 -2.99 8.33
C ASP A 436 33.06 -2.60 7.10
N THR A 437 32.44 -1.97 6.11
CA THR A 437 33.10 -1.57 4.86
C THR A 437 33.87 -0.27 4.99
N PHE A 438 33.55 0.57 5.99
CA PHE A 438 34.26 1.83 6.24
C PHE A 438 35.62 1.56 6.90
N LYS A 439 35.67 0.65 7.87
CA LYS A 439 36.90 0.18 8.52
C LYS A 439 37.59 -0.97 7.78
N ASN A 440 36.98 -1.49 6.72
CA ASN A 440 37.44 -2.67 5.98
C ASN A 440 37.72 -3.87 6.92
N GLN A 441 36.74 -4.18 7.78
CA GLN A 441 36.88 -5.14 8.87
C GLN A 441 35.74 -6.16 8.87
N VAL A 442 36.06 -7.45 9.00
CA VAL A 442 35.05 -8.49 9.30
C VAL A 442 34.81 -8.52 10.82
N LEU A 443 33.56 -8.34 11.23
CA LEU A 443 33.13 -8.30 12.63
C LEU A 443 32.63 -9.65 13.13
N ILE A 444 31.87 -10.37 12.30
CA ILE A 444 31.45 -11.75 12.55
C ILE A 444 31.73 -12.57 11.29
N ARG A 445 32.62 -13.55 11.43
CA ARG A 445 32.88 -14.52 10.36
C ARG A 445 31.73 -15.51 10.23
N GLY A 446 31.41 -15.86 9.00
CA GLY A 446 30.54 -17.00 8.71
C GLY A 446 31.35 -18.26 8.43
N GLY A 447 30.79 -19.15 7.62
CA GLY A 447 31.42 -20.39 7.19
C GLY A 447 30.41 -21.42 6.69
N LYS A 448 30.91 -22.63 6.44
CA LYS A 448 30.07 -23.79 6.10
C LYS A 448 29.22 -24.19 7.31
N GLY A 449 28.00 -24.66 7.05
CA GLY A 449 27.05 -25.06 8.09
C GLY A 449 26.30 -23.89 8.70
N THR A 450 25.64 -24.13 9.83
CA THR A 450 24.83 -23.10 10.52
C THR A 450 25.64 -22.41 11.61
N VAL A 451 25.74 -21.09 11.54
CA VAL A 451 26.24 -20.22 12.61
C VAL A 451 25.07 -19.43 13.19
N ASN A 452 24.95 -19.44 14.52
CA ASN A 452 23.87 -18.76 15.22
C ASN A 452 24.39 -17.53 15.95
N VAL A 453 23.67 -16.42 15.85
CA VAL A 453 23.90 -15.19 16.62
C VAL A 453 22.75 -14.99 17.59
N ASN A 454 23.04 -15.12 18.88
CA ASN A 454 22.04 -14.99 19.94
C ASN A 454 21.67 -13.52 20.18
N THR A 455 22.63 -12.69 20.59
CA THR A 455 22.50 -11.23 20.64
C THR A 455 23.87 -10.61 20.41
N TRP A 456 23.98 -9.76 19.40
CA TRP A 456 25.19 -9.04 19.04
C TRP A 456 24.83 -7.65 18.52
N GLY A 457 25.70 -6.67 18.75
CA GLY A 457 25.48 -5.34 18.22
C GLY A 457 26.61 -4.36 18.46
N PHE A 458 26.38 -3.13 18.00
CA PHE A 458 27.13 -1.94 18.38
C PHE A 458 26.16 -0.81 18.72
N GLY A 459 26.62 0.14 19.52
CA GLY A 459 25.78 1.21 20.06
C GLY A 459 26.00 1.42 21.55
N ARG A 460 25.26 2.37 22.12
CA ARG A 460 25.29 2.65 23.56
C ARG A 460 24.44 1.63 24.31
N VAL A 461 25.06 0.89 25.23
CA VAL A 461 24.39 -0.11 26.07
C VAL A 461 24.45 0.36 27.53
N THR A 462 23.32 0.27 28.22
CA THR A 462 23.22 0.51 29.66
C THR A 462 23.04 -0.83 30.36
N SER A 463 23.96 -1.18 31.25
CA SER A 463 23.90 -2.44 32.02
C SER A 463 22.88 -2.37 33.16
N ALA A 464 22.56 -3.52 33.76
CA ALA A 464 21.68 -3.61 34.93
C ALA A 464 22.17 -2.77 36.13
N ASN A 465 23.48 -2.51 36.20
CA ASN A 465 24.09 -1.67 37.24
C ASN A 465 24.16 -0.18 36.83
N SER A 466 23.33 0.25 35.87
CA SER A 466 23.23 1.63 35.36
C SER A 466 24.52 2.19 34.76
N THR A 467 25.47 1.33 34.39
CA THR A 467 26.71 1.75 33.71
C THR A 467 26.44 1.79 32.20
N ALA A 468 26.65 2.95 31.58
CA ALA A 468 26.46 3.12 30.14
C ALA A 468 27.80 3.22 29.42
N ALA A 469 27.99 2.40 28.40
CA ALA A 469 29.18 2.42 27.54
C ALA A 469 28.80 2.26 26.07
N PHE A 470 29.61 2.83 25.17
CA PHE A 470 29.47 2.59 23.74
C PHE A 470 30.29 1.36 23.34
N TYR A 471 29.66 0.41 22.67
CA TYR A 471 30.30 -0.79 22.17
C TYR A 471 30.48 -0.68 20.65
N ASN A 472 31.72 -0.86 20.18
CA ASN A 472 32.10 -0.83 18.77
C ASN A 472 32.11 -2.24 18.15
N SER A 473 31.06 -3.05 18.43
CA SER A 473 30.93 -4.51 18.24
C SER A 473 31.09 -5.29 19.55
N ALA A 474 30.04 -5.96 19.98
CA ALA A 474 30.07 -6.87 21.12
C ALA A 474 28.97 -7.94 21.04
N ASN A 475 29.26 -9.12 21.57
CA ASN A 475 28.22 -10.04 22.02
C ASN A 475 27.58 -9.45 23.29
N LEU A 476 26.26 -9.49 23.35
CA LEU A 476 25.49 -8.92 24.45
C LEU A 476 24.64 -10.01 25.12
N ASP A 477 24.20 -9.74 26.35
CA ASP A 477 23.24 -10.61 27.03
C ASP A 477 21.93 -10.66 26.25
N SER A 478 21.42 -11.88 26.06
CA SER A 478 20.17 -12.07 25.33
C SER A 478 18.98 -11.85 26.26
N PRO A 479 17.97 -11.06 25.87
CA PRO A 479 16.78 -10.88 26.68
C PRO A 479 16.04 -12.22 26.82
N VAL A 480 15.51 -12.48 28.02
CA VAL A 480 14.65 -13.64 28.25
C VAL A 480 13.39 -13.50 27.40
N ARG A 481 13.17 -14.47 26.51
CA ARG A 481 11.94 -14.57 25.73
C ARG A 481 10.98 -15.54 26.40
N ASN A 482 9.88 -15.00 26.92
CA ASN A 482 8.84 -15.81 27.57
C ASN A 482 8.21 -16.77 26.54
N ASP A 483 8.00 -18.02 26.94
CA ASP A 483 7.46 -19.09 26.09
C ASP A 483 6.06 -18.74 25.53
N SER A 484 5.30 -17.89 26.22
CA SER A 484 3.99 -17.41 25.73
C SER A 484 4.06 -16.45 24.54
N LEU A 485 5.23 -15.88 24.25
CA LEU A 485 5.44 -14.88 23.18
C LEU A 485 6.15 -15.46 21.96
N VAL A 486 6.56 -16.73 22.02
CA VAL A 486 7.47 -17.32 21.04
C VAL A 486 6.96 -18.64 20.48
N THR A 487 7.56 -19.05 19.37
CA THR A 487 7.25 -20.26 18.62
C THR A 487 8.53 -20.98 18.20
N GLY A 488 8.42 -22.29 18.00
CA GLY A 488 9.51 -23.14 17.53
C GLY A 488 10.65 -23.31 18.54
N GLY A 489 11.60 -24.21 18.22
CA GLY A 489 12.71 -24.55 19.12
C GLY A 489 13.70 -23.41 19.38
N ARG A 490 13.73 -22.38 18.53
CA ARG A 490 14.60 -21.20 18.67
C ARG A 490 13.91 -20.00 19.33
N LYS A 491 12.72 -20.17 19.90
CA LYS A 491 12.00 -19.07 20.56
C LYS A 491 11.86 -17.82 19.66
N GLN A 492 11.46 -18.03 18.41
CA GLN A 492 11.15 -16.95 17.47
C GLN A 492 9.87 -16.25 17.94
N PHE A 493 9.81 -14.92 17.90
CA PHE A 493 8.59 -14.24 18.32
C PHE A 493 7.40 -14.66 17.46
N PHE A 494 6.24 -14.86 18.09
CA PHE A 494 5.02 -15.27 17.40
C PHE A 494 4.67 -14.26 16.29
N THR A 495 4.47 -14.75 15.08
CA THR A 495 3.97 -13.96 13.95
C THR A 495 2.69 -14.58 13.42
N ARG A 496 1.74 -13.74 13.03
CA ARG A 496 0.50 -14.18 12.39
C ARG A 496 0.17 -13.27 11.21
N CYS A 497 0.01 -13.86 10.04
CA CYS A 497 -0.47 -13.15 8.86
C CYS A 497 -1.90 -12.63 9.11
N ARG A 498 -2.29 -11.56 8.40
CA ARG A 498 -3.68 -11.09 8.44
C ARG A 498 -4.62 -12.24 8.04
N PRO A 499 -5.65 -12.58 8.85
CA PRO A 499 -6.62 -13.59 8.50
C PRO A 499 -7.27 -13.30 7.14
N LYS A 500 -7.36 -14.35 6.32
CA LYS A 500 -7.74 -14.30 4.92
C LYS A 500 -9.20 -14.71 4.69
N TYR A 501 -9.70 -15.67 5.47
CA TYR A 501 -11.08 -16.17 5.41
C TYR A 501 -11.49 -16.65 4.00
N ASP A 502 -10.54 -17.24 3.27
CA ASP A 502 -10.71 -17.69 1.89
C ASP A 502 -11.43 -19.03 1.75
N ASP A 503 -11.60 -19.73 2.87
CA ASP A 503 -12.33 -20.98 3.03
C ASP A 503 -13.82 -20.80 3.34
N LEU A 504 -14.28 -19.57 3.60
CA LEU A 504 -15.64 -19.32 4.05
C LEU A 504 -16.63 -19.06 2.90
N GLY A 505 -17.81 -19.66 3.02
CA GLY A 505 -18.96 -19.37 2.16
C GLY A 505 -19.73 -18.11 2.59
N PHE A 506 -20.52 -17.53 1.70
CA PHE A 506 -21.29 -16.29 1.97
C PHE A 506 -22.26 -16.40 3.16
N SER A 507 -22.81 -17.60 3.41
CA SER A 507 -23.68 -17.88 4.56
C SER A 507 -23.00 -17.70 5.91
N GLN A 508 -21.67 -17.51 5.93
CA GLN A 508 -20.86 -17.31 7.13
C GLN A 508 -20.45 -15.84 7.33
N ILE A 509 -21.14 -14.89 6.68
CA ILE A 509 -20.88 -13.45 6.83
C ILE A 509 -22.19 -12.72 7.14
N LEU A 510 -22.18 -11.88 8.18
CA LEU A 510 -23.24 -10.93 8.50
C LEU A 510 -22.77 -9.51 8.16
N ASP A 511 -23.49 -8.84 7.25
CA ASP A 511 -23.23 -7.45 6.88
C ASP A 511 -23.94 -6.49 7.85
N ALA A 512 -23.18 -5.59 8.46
CA ALA A 512 -23.68 -4.67 9.48
C ALA A 512 -24.82 -3.77 8.98
N LYS A 513 -24.75 -3.29 7.74
CA LYS A 513 -25.81 -2.44 7.15
C LYS A 513 -27.04 -3.25 6.81
N ALA A 514 -26.88 -4.46 6.27
CA ALA A 514 -27.99 -5.38 6.03
C ALA A 514 -28.69 -5.78 7.34
N TYR A 515 -27.93 -5.82 8.45
CA TYR A 515 -28.44 -6.08 9.79
C TYR A 515 -29.10 -4.87 10.47
N GLY A 516 -28.99 -3.68 9.89
CA GLY A 516 -29.70 -2.48 10.32
C GLY A 516 -28.83 -1.29 10.74
N ALA A 517 -27.50 -1.47 10.86
CA ALA A 517 -26.60 -0.37 11.14
C ALA A 517 -26.61 0.64 9.98
N LYS A 518 -26.54 1.93 10.28
CA LYS A 518 -26.62 3.00 9.27
C LYS A 518 -25.25 3.42 8.78
N GLY A 519 -24.30 3.63 9.69
CA GLY A 519 -22.99 4.16 9.35
C GLY A 519 -23.06 5.55 8.69
N ASP A 520 -24.05 6.36 9.05
CA ASP A 520 -24.41 7.63 8.41
C ASP A 520 -23.92 8.87 9.16
N SER A 521 -23.04 8.71 10.17
CA SER A 521 -22.54 9.75 11.08
C SER A 521 -23.58 10.44 11.98
N ILE A 522 -24.82 9.96 12.02
CA ILE A 522 -25.92 10.61 12.75
C ILE A 522 -26.64 9.61 13.65
N THR A 523 -27.08 8.49 13.09
CA THR A 523 -27.89 7.49 13.78
C THR A 523 -27.02 6.75 14.81
N ASP A 524 -27.54 6.60 16.03
CA ASP A 524 -26.94 5.71 17.03
C ASP A 524 -27.04 4.24 16.56
N ASN A 525 -25.89 3.56 16.48
CA ASN A 525 -25.77 2.16 16.05
C ASN A 525 -25.51 1.20 17.23
N THR A 526 -25.51 1.70 18.47
CA THR A 526 -25.09 0.91 19.64
C THR A 526 -25.90 -0.38 19.80
N ALA A 527 -27.22 -0.28 19.84
CA ALA A 527 -28.09 -1.44 20.05
C ALA A 527 -28.00 -2.47 18.91
N VAL A 528 -27.95 -2.02 17.66
CA VAL A 528 -27.87 -2.92 16.50
C VAL A 528 -26.51 -3.61 16.39
N LEU A 529 -25.41 -2.93 16.73
CA LEU A 529 -24.09 -3.56 16.77
C LEU A 529 -23.98 -4.59 17.89
N ASN A 530 -24.50 -4.31 19.09
CA ASN A 530 -24.53 -5.28 20.19
C ASN A 530 -25.32 -6.56 19.82
N TYR A 531 -26.49 -6.40 19.18
CA TYR A 531 -27.29 -7.54 18.71
C TYR A 531 -26.56 -8.31 17.60
N LEU A 532 -25.97 -7.60 16.63
CA LEU A 532 -25.18 -8.19 15.53
C LEU A 532 -24.00 -9.00 16.05
N PHE A 533 -23.20 -8.43 16.95
CA PHE A 533 -22.00 -9.07 17.48
C PHE A 533 -22.35 -10.30 18.34
N SER A 534 -23.41 -10.22 19.13
CA SER A 534 -23.92 -11.36 19.90
C SER A 534 -24.40 -12.49 18.99
N ALA A 535 -25.20 -12.17 17.97
CA ALA A 535 -25.69 -13.16 17.01
C ALA A 535 -24.54 -13.79 16.21
N ALA A 536 -23.60 -12.96 15.75
CA ALA A 536 -22.46 -13.42 14.96
C ALA A 536 -21.54 -14.36 15.76
N ALA A 537 -21.28 -14.04 17.04
CA ALA A 537 -20.51 -14.89 17.93
C ALA A 537 -21.21 -16.24 18.17
N ASN A 538 -22.52 -16.22 18.45
CA ASN A 538 -23.30 -17.44 18.66
C ASN A 538 -23.31 -18.36 17.43
N MET A 539 -23.40 -17.78 16.23
CA MET A 539 -23.35 -18.52 14.97
C MET A 539 -21.92 -18.85 14.50
N SER A 540 -20.90 -18.34 15.19
CA SER A 540 -19.49 -18.44 14.77
C SER A 540 -19.25 -17.91 13.35
N VAL A 541 -19.93 -16.82 12.96
CA VAL A 541 -19.80 -16.19 11.63
C VAL A 541 -18.99 -14.90 11.70
N ILE A 542 -18.58 -14.39 10.54
CA ILE A 542 -17.83 -13.14 10.43
C ILE A 542 -18.78 -11.97 10.32
N VAL A 543 -18.48 -10.88 11.02
CA VAL A 543 -19.15 -9.60 10.78
C VAL A 543 -18.36 -8.78 9.77
N TYR A 544 -19.03 -8.38 8.71
CA TYR A 544 -18.53 -7.39 7.77
C TYR A 544 -19.12 -6.02 8.09
N VAL A 545 -18.26 -5.04 8.29
CA VAL A 545 -18.63 -3.64 8.53
C VAL A 545 -18.30 -2.83 7.26
N PRO A 546 -19.31 -2.53 6.43
CA PRO A 546 -19.10 -1.66 5.28
C PRO A 546 -18.61 -0.28 5.71
N PHE A 547 -17.99 0.47 4.80
CA PHE A 547 -17.57 1.83 5.09
C PHE A 547 -18.76 2.69 5.54
N GLY A 548 -18.52 3.50 6.57
CA GLY A 548 -19.48 4.42 7.16
C GLY A 548 -18.85 5.12 8.36
N VAL A 549 -19.64 5.93 9.05
CA VAL A 549 -19.30 6.44 10.38
C VAL A 549 -20.41 6.00 11.31
N TYR A 550 -20.11 5.04 12.19
CA TYR A 550 -21.09 4.43 13.09
C TYR A 550 -21.05 5.15 14.44
N ILE A 551 -22.03 6.02 14.70
CA ILE A 551 -22.15 6.68 16.01
C ILE A 551 -22.53 5.63 17.06
N ILE A 552 -21.82 5.67 18.18
CA ILE A 552 -21.99 4.82 19.35
C ILE A 552 -22.22 5.73 20.55
N MET A 553 -23.32 5.54 21.27
CA MET A 553 -23.71 6.36 22.44
C MET A 553 -23.62 5.59 23.76
N ASP A 554 -23.40 4.28 23.73
CA ASP A 554 -23.11 3.45 24.90
C ASP A 554 -22.16 2.30 24.51
N THR A 555 -21.70 1.50 25.47
CA THR A 555 -20.71 0.44 25.25
C THR A 555 -21.18 -0.57 24.20
N VAL A 556 -20.31 -0.86 23.23
CA VAL A 556 -20.47 -1.96 22.29
C VAL A 556 -19.60 -3.13 22.73
N GLU A 557 -20.25 -4.21 23.14
CA GLU A 557 -19.62 -5.42 23.64
C GLU A 557 -19.13 -6.30 22.49
N ILE A 558 -17.89 -6.78 22.58
CA ILE A 558 -17.27 -7.68 21.61
C ILE A 558 -17.14 -9.06 22.25
N PRO A 559 -18.04 -10.03 21.95
CA PRO A 559 -17.94 -11.36 22.52
C PRO A 559 -16.64 -12.09 22.16
N VAL A 560 -16.16 -12.94 23.07
CA VAL A 560 -14.98 -13.77 22.84
C VAL A 560 -15.19 -14.67 21.62
N GLY A 561 -14.19 -14.75 20.74
CA GLY A 561 -14.24 -15.55 19.53
C GLY A 561 -14.87 -14.85 18.31
N LEU A 562 -15.43 -13.64 18.47
CA LEU A 562 -15.96 -12.86 17.35
C LEU A 562 -14.88 -12.53 16.32
N ARG A 563 -15.26 -12.57 15.04
CA ARG A 563 -14.41 -12.15 13.91
C ARG A 563 -15.07 -10.98 13.19
N VAL A 564 -14.37 -9.86 13.09
CA VAL A 564 -14.87 -8.63 12.44
C VAL A 564 -13.90 -8.20 11.34
N ILE A 565 -14.44 -7.84 10.18
CA ILE A 565 -13.69 -7.24 9.07
C ILE A 565 -14.34 -5.93 8.64
N GLY A 566 -13.51 -4.89 8.46
CA GLY A 566 -13.94 -3.60 7.95
C GLY A 566 -13.62 -3.43 6.47
N GLN A 567 -14.46 -2.68 5.76
CA GLN A 567 -14.18 -2.18 4.42
C GLN A 567 -13.51 -0.81 4.48
N ALA A 568 -12.28 -0.70 3.98
CA ALA A 568 -11.56 0.57 3.97
C ALA A 568 -11.30 1.09 5.40
N TRP A 569 -11.99 2.15 5.83
CA TRP A 569 -11.85 2.78 7.14
C TRP A 569 -13.24 3.07 7.76
N PRO A 570 -13.99 2.04 8.17
CA PRO A 570 -15.34 2.17 8.74
C PRO A 570 -15.35 2.58 10.23
#